data_AF-A0A9W3EST1-F1
#
_entry.id   AF-A0A9W3EST1-F1
#
_cell.length_a   1.000
_cell.length_b   1.000
_cell.length_c   1.000
_cell.angle_alpha   90.00
_cell.angle_beta   90.00
_cell.angle_gamma   90.00
#
_symmetry.space_group_name_H-M   'P 1'
#
loop_
_entity.id
_entity.type
_entity.pdbx_description
1 polymer ?
#
loop_
_entity_poly.entity_id
_entity_poly.type
_entity_poly.pdbx_seq_one_letter_code
_entity_poly.pdbx_strand_id
1 'polypeptide(L)'
;MALPWALAVLSLLPVLDAQSPACPNVTAPPITNATLDRISGRWYYIGSAFRNPEYNVSARSIQAAFFYFSPNYVEDKIILREYMTIGNQCIYNTSILTVYRENGTISKHEWGREHFADLLFTKDPKTFMLANARTDEQNKGLSFYADKPELTQEQMKEFHEGISCLGIDKSEIMYTDEQKNLCGPLEKQHEEERKKENEGS
;
A
#
# COMPACT_ATOMS: atom_id res chain seq x y z
N MET A 1 -38.15 -60.13 -14.45
CA MET A 1 -37.02 -59.22 -14.75
C MET A 1 -37.53 -57.79 -14.71
N ALA A 2 -36.95 -56.93 -13.88
CA ALA A 2 -36.79 -55.47 -14.07
C ALA A 2 -36.61 -54.76 -12.71
N LEU A 3 -35.35 -54.57 -12.32
CA LEU A 3 -34.88 -53.37 -11.62
C LEU A 3 -34.16 -52.53 -12.70
N PRO A 4 -33.87 -51.22 -12.51
CA PRO A 4 -34.36 -50.22 -11.55
C PRO A 4 -34.89 -48.98 -12.32
N TRP A 5 -35.17 -47.85 -11.66
CA TRP A 5 -34.73 -46.51 -12.11
C TRP A 5 -34.97 -45.51 -10.96
N ALA A 6 -33.92 -45.29 -10.17
CA ALA A 6 -33.82 -44.12 -9.31
C ALA A 6 -33.13 -43.03 -10.15
N LEU A 7 -33.88 -41.99 -10.52
CA LEU A 7 -33.33 -40.79 -11.15
C LEU A 7 -32.74 -39.90 -10.06
N ALA A 8 -31.43 -39.97 -9.87
CA ALA A 8 -30.68 -38.96 -9.14
C ALA A 8 -30.62 -37.69 -10.02
N VAL A 9 -31.39 -36.66 -9.65
CA VAL A 9 -31.25 -35.32 -10.23
C VAL A 9 -29.96 -34.74 -9.65
N LEU A 10 -28.85 -34.84 -10.39
CA LEU A 10 -27.69 -33.98 -10.17
C LEU A 10 -28.12 -32.56 -10.51
N SER A 11 -28.52 -31.79 -9.51
CA SER A 11 -28.59 -30.35 -9.61
C SER A 11 -27.17 -29.82 -9.83
N LEU A 12 -26.82 -29.59 -11.10
CA LEU A 12 -25.74 -28.71 -11.48
C LEU A 12 -26.11 -27.30 -10.99
N LEU A 13 -25.82 -27.01 -9.72
CA LEU A 13 -25.67 -25.63 -9.29
C LEU A 13 -24.55 -25.08 -10.19
N PRO A 14 -24.80 -24.03 -10.98
CA PRO A 14 -23.69 -23.31 -11.55
C PRO A 14 -22.92 -22.80 -10.33
N VAL A 15 -21.69 -23.27 -10.18
CA VAL A 15 -20.70 -22.58 -9.37
C VAL A 15 -20.55 -21.23 -10.07
N LEU A 16 -21.40 -20.26 -9.69
CA LEU A 16 -21.17 -18.88 -10.02
C LEU A 16 -19.80 -18.61 -9.42
N ASP A 17 -18.81 -18.44 -10.30
CA ASP A 17 -17.62 -17.69 -9.97
C ASP A 17 -18.08 -16.48 -9.18
N ALA A 18 -17.77 -16.47 -7.88
CA ALA A 18 -17.90 -15.30 -7.04
C ALA A 18 -16.81 -14.30 -7.47
N GLN A 19 -16.85 -13.88 -8.73
CA GLN A 19 -16.17 -12.66 -9.14
C GLN A 19 -16.94 -11.54 -8.44
N SER A 20 -16.38 -11.12 -7.32
CA SER A 20 -16.83 -9.93 -6.59
C SER A 20 -17.04 -8.80 -7.60
N PRO A 21 -18.25 -8.20 -7.68
CA PRO A 21 -18.51 -7.06 -8.55
C PRO A 21 -17.70 -5.81 -8.17
N ALA A 22 -16.85 -5.89 -7.13
CA ALA A 22 -16.19 -4.76 -6.49
C ALA A 22 -14.77 -4.47 -7.00
N CYS A 23 -14.27 -5.21 -8.00
CA CYS A 23 -12.96 -4.98 -8.59
C CYS A 23 -13.06 -4.37 -9.96
N PRO A 24 -13.29 -3.06 -10.09
CA PRO A 24 -13.16 -2.49 -11.41
C PRO A 24 -11.69 -2.67 -11.82
N ASN A 25 -11.46 -3.31 -12.98
CA ASN A 25 -10.16 -3.39 -13.67
C ASN A 25 -9.75 -1.97 -14.12
N VAL A 26 -9.54 -1.07 -13.17
CA VAL A 26 -9.16 0.31 -13.42
C VAL A 26 -7.65 0.33 -13.40
N THR A 27 -7.02 0.42 -14.57
CA THR A 27 -5.64 0.88 -14.68
C THR A 27 -5.47 2.13 -13.82
N ALA A 28 -4.38 2.22 -13.05
CA ALA A 28 -4.14 3.42 -12.25
C ALA A 28 -4.22 4.67 -13.15
N PRO A 29 -4.94 5.72 -12.72
CA PRO A 29 -5.04 6.93 -13.51
C PRO A 29 -3.66 7.58 -13.65
N PRO A 30 -3.39 8.32 -14.75
CA PRO A 30 -2.11 9.00 -14.92
C PRO A 30 -1.76 9.94 -13.76
N ILE A 31 -0.47 10.00 -13.39
CA ILE A 31 0.04 10.87 -12.33
C ILE A 31 0.27 12.28 -12.90
N THR A 32 -0.56 13.21 -12.45
CA THR A 32 -0.45 14.65 -12.75
C THR A 32 0.34 15.38 -11.67
N ASN A 33 0.65 16.66 -11.85
CA ASN A 33 1.23 17.47 -10.78
C ASN A 33 0.27 17.59 -9.58
N ALA A 34 -1.04 17.69 -9.81
CA ALA A 34 -2.04 17.68 -8.74
C ALA A 34 -2.07 16.33 -7.99
N THR A 35 -1.82 15.22 -8.67
CA THR A 35 -1.64 13.90 -8.05
C THR A 35 -0.43 13.90 -7.12
N LEU A 36 0.70 14.47 -7.57
CA LEU A 36 1.92 14.61 -6.76
C LEU A 36 1.72 15.55 -5.57
N ASP A 37 1.00 16.65 -5.76
CA ASP A 37 0.65 17.57 -4.67
C ASP A 37 -0.21 16.87 -3.62
N ARG A 38 -1.18 16.05 -4.04
CA ARG A 38 -2.05 15.30 -3.13
C ARG A 38 -1.29 14.32 -2.25
N ILE A 39 -0.24 13.68 -2.75
CA ILE A 39 0.58 12.73 -1.98
C ILE A 39 1.79 13.37 -1.30
N SER A 40 2.03 14.66 -1.49
CA SER A 40 3.16 15.36 -0.87
C SER A 40 2.96 15.47 0.64
N GLY A 41 4.04 15.31 1.39
CA GLY A 41 4.02 15.41 2.85
C GLY A 41 4.05 14.07 3.56
N ARG A 42 3.56 14.06 4.80
CA ARG A 42 3.69 12.95 5.75
C ARG A 42 2.56 11.93 5.60
N TRP A 43 2.92 10.65 5.66
CA TRP A 43 1.98 9.53 5.62
C TRP A 43 2.38 8.44 6.59
N TYR A 44 1.39 7.74 7.12
CA TYR A 44 1.54 6.56 7.98
C TYR A 44 1.24 5.32 7.17
N TYR A 45 2.09 4.31 7.28
CA TYR A 45 1.82 2.98 6.75
C TYR A 45 0.93 2.25 7.74
N ILE A 46 -0.31 1.98 7.35
CA ILE A 46 -1.33 1.37 8.21
C ILE A 46 -1.23 -0.15 8.18
N GLY A 47 -1.03 -0.70 6.99
CA GLY A 47 -0.99 -2.14 6.82
C GLY A 47 -0.98 -2.57 5.38
N SER A 48 -0.81 -3.87 5.17
CA SER A 48 -0.80 -4.47 3.85
C SER A 48 -1.11 -5.96 3.90
N ALA A 49 -1.43 -6.52 2.73
CA ALA A 49 -1.34 -7.94 2.50
C ALA A 49 -0.82 -8.19 1.09
N PHE A 50 0.06 -9.18 0.96
CA PHE A 50 0.64 -9.57 -0.33
C PHE A 50 0.51 -11.08 -0.51
N ARG A 51 0.45 -11.54 -1.76
CA ARG A 51 0.70 -12.96 -2.08
C ARG A 51 2.19 -13.26 -2.17
N ASN A 52 2.99 -12.26 -2.51
CA ASN A 52 4.44 -12.40 -2.53
C ASN A 52 4.98 -12.63 -1.09
N PRO A 53 5.68 -13.75 -0.83
CA PRO A 53 6.14 -14.09 0.51
C PRO A 53 7.24 -13.15 1.03
N GLU A 54 8.09 -12.61 0.16
CA GLU A 54 9.16 -11.67 0.55
C GLU A 54 8.55 -10.36 1.08
N TYR A 55 7.54 -9.82 0.38
CA TYR A 55 6.80 -8.65 0.85
C TYR A 55 6.06 -8.92 2.16
N ASN A 56 5.45 -10.10 2.32
CA ASN A 56 4.79 -10.45 3.57
C ASN A 56 5.77 -10.53 4.75
N VAL A 57 6.96 -11.10 4.55
CA VAL A 57 8.00 -11.14 5.59
C VAL A 57 8.45 -9.72 5.96
N SER A 58 8.70 -8.87 4.96
CA SER A 58 9.06 -7.47 5.18
C SER A 58 7.97 -6.73 5.96
N ALA A 59 6.71 -6.78 5.50
CA ALA A 59 5.58 -6.10 6.13
C ALA A 59 5.31 -6.57 7.57
N ARG A 60 5.51 -7.87 7.88
CA ARG A 60 5.39 -8.41 9.26
C ARG A 60 6.47 -7.88 10.21
N SER A 61 7.63 -7.50 9.70
CA SER A 61 8.73 -7.00 10.54
C SER A 61 8.52 -5.54 10.97
N ILE A 62 7.68 -4.80 10.25
CA ILE A 62 7.39 -3.39 10.49
C ILE A 62 6.35 -3.28 11.61
N GLN A 63 6.75 -2.74 12.76
CA GLN A 63 5.86 -2.53 13.91
C GLN A 63 5.07 -1.23 13.76
N ALA A 64 5.73 -0.16 13.29
CA ALA A 64 5.14 1.13 12.96
C ALA A 64 5.97 1.79 11.87
N ALA A 65 5.35 2.58 11.00
CA ALA A 65 6.13 3.36 10.03
C ALA A 65 5.37 4.61 9.58
N PHE A 66 6.12 5.68 9.42
CA PHE A 66 5.69 6.88 8.72
C PHE A 66 6.79 7.36 7.79
N PHE A 67 6.42 8.16 6.81
CA PHE A 67 7.37 8.69 5.85
C PHE A 67 6.93 10.03 5.30
N TYR A 68 7.85 10.69 4.59
CA TYR A 68 7.59 11.91 3.86
C TYR A 68 7.85 11.71 2.38
N PHE A 69 6.89 12.09 1.55
CA PHE A 69 7.10 12.31 0.12
C PHE A 69 7.42 13.77 -0.15
N SER A 70 8.49 14.01 -0.91
CA SER A 70 8.85 15.33 -1.43
C SER A 70 9.05 15.22 -2.94
N PRO A 71 7.97 15.44 -3.74
CA PRO A 71 8.01 15.31 -5.19
C PRO A 71 8.91 16.37 -5.85
N ASN A 72 9.64 15.96 -6.89
CA ASN A 72 10.26 16.83 -7.88
C ASN A 72 9.51 16.64 -9.21
N TYR A 73 8.72 17.65 -9.58
CA TYR A 73 7.84 17.60 -10.75
C TYR A 73 8.57 17.63 -12.10
N VAL A 74 9.83 18.09 -12.12
CA VAL A 74 10.62 18.22 -13.35
C VAL A 74 11.36 16.93 -13.67
N GLU A 75 11.85 16.25 -12.64
CA GLU A 75 12.59 14.99 -12.78
C GLU A 75 11.72 13.75 -12.66
N ASP A 76 10.42 13.91 -12.38
CA ASP A 76 9.49 12.81 -12.12
C ASP A 76 10.03 11.85 -11.06
N LYS A 77 10.46 12.45 -9.94
CA LYS A 77 11.02 11.75 -8.79
C LYS A 77 10.32 12.16 -7.51
N ILE A 78 10.36 11.29 -6.51
CA ILE A 78 9.94 11.62 -5.15
C ILE A 78 11.08 11.27 -4.20
N ILE A 79 11.55 12.25 -3.44
CA ILE A 79 12.43 11.97 -2.32
C ILE A 79 11.55 11.36 -1.22
N LEU A 80 11.86 10.12 -0.86
CA LEU A 80 11.18 9.35 0.16
C LEU A 80 12.07 9.28 1.41
N ARG A 81 11.59 9.84 2.52
CA ARG A 81 12.24 9.72 3.84
C ARG A 81 11.40 8.82 4.73
N GLU A 82 11.88 7.61 4.99
CA GLU A 82 11.17 6.56 5.74
C GLU A 82 11.68 6.49 7.17
N TYR A 83 10.74 6.39 8.11
CA TYR A 83 10.99 6.15 9.53
C TYR A 83 10.19 4.93 9.94
N MET A 84 10.89 3.84 10.20
CA MET A 84 10.28 2.55 10.50
C MET A 84 10.73 2.07 11.87
N THR A 85 9.80 1.57 12.67
CA THR A 85 10.15 0.79 13.86
C THR A 85 10.19 -0.68 13.48
N ILE A 86 11.39 -1.27 13.55
CA ILE A 86 11.65 -2.68 13.24
C ILE A 86 12.50 -3.23 14.39
N GLY A 87 12.10 -4.38 14.95
CA GLY A 87 12.86 -5.01 16.03
C GLY A 87 13.05 -4.13 17.27
N ASN A 88 12.06 -3.30 17.62
CA ASN A 88 12.12 -2.31 18.70
C ASN A 88 13.23 -1.26 18.53
N GLN A 89 13.58 -0.93 17.28
CA GLN A 89 14.53 0.12 16.96
C GLN A 89 13.96 1.01 15.86
N CYS A 90 14.26 2.30 15.92
CA CYS A 90 13.98 3.20 14.80
C CYS A 90 15.03 3.03 13.71
N ILE A 91 14.57 2.73 12.50
CA ILE A 91 15.36 2.63 11.29
C ILE A 91 14.93 3.78 10.38
N TYR A 92 15.90 4.63 10.03
CA TYR A 92 15.71 5.72 9.08
C TYR A 92 16.33 5.36 7.73
N ASN A 93 15.61 5.62 6.65
CA ASN A 93 16.13 5.48 5.30
C ASN A 93 15.71 6.68 4.43
N THR A 94 16.55 7.02 3.46
CA THR A 94 16.20 7.96 2.39
C THR A 94 16.43 7.28 1.06
N SER A 95 15.42 7.30 0.22
CA SER A 95 15.47 6.75 -1.12
C SER A 95 14.81 7.69 -2.13
N ILE A 96 14.97 7.39 -3.40
CA ILE A 96 14.34 8.12 -4.50
C ILE A 96 13.37 7.15 -5.17
N LEU A 97 12.12 7.59 -5.30
CA LEU A 97 11.13 6.91 -6.13
C LEU A 97 11.11 7.53 -7.52
N THR A 98 10.92 6.71 -8.54
CA THR A 98 10.65 7.16 -9.91
C THR A 98 9.15 7.20 -10.17
N VAL A 99 8.67 8.24 -10.84
CA VAL A 99 7.27 8.42 -11.20
C VAL A 99 7.10 8.12 -12.69
N TYR A 100 6.22 7.19 -13.02
CA TYR A 100 5.84 6.89 -14.40
C TYR A 100 4.43 7.42 -14.63
N ARG A 101 4.36 8.65 -15.14
CA ARG A 101 3.12 9.44 -15.18
C ARG A 101 2.00 8.74 -15.93
N GLU A 102 2.23 8.36 -17.18
CA GLU A 102 1.21 7.75 -18.04
C GLU A 102 0.69 6.41 -17.48
N ASN A 103 1.53 5.68 -16.75
CA ASN A 103 1.19 4.38 -16.20
C ASN A 103 0.45 4.46 -14.85
N GLY A 104 0.47 5.62 -14.20
CA GLY A 104 -0.09 5.75 -12.86
C GLY A 104 0.75 5.06 -11.77
N THR A 105 2.04 4.79 -12.02
CA THR A 105 2.89 3.95 -11.16
C THR A 105 4.07 4.72 -10.57
N ILE A 106 4.48 4.32 -9.37
CA ILE A 106 5.75 4.70 -8.75
C ILE A 106 6.64 3.46 -8.62
N SER A 107 7.96 3.64 -8.71
CA SER A 107 8.93 2.56 -8.50
C SER A 107 9.95 2.87 -7.41
N LYS A 108 10.46 1.83 -6.75
CA LYS A 108 11.57 1.87 -5.79
C LYS A 108 12.60 0.81 -6.19
N HIS A 109 13.88 1.16 -6.19
CA HIS A 109 14.95 0.17 -6.31
C HIS A 109 15.31 -0.37 -4.92
N GLU A 110 15.07 -1.65 -4.67
CA GLU A 110 15.30 -2.31 -3.39
C GLU A 110 15.66 -3.79 -3.65
N TRP A 111 16.43 -4.40 -2.74
CA TRP A 111 16.89 -5.80 -2.88
C TRP A 111 17.49 -6.16 -4.25
N GLY A 112 18.18 -5.19 -4.88
CA GLY A 112 18.86 -5.37 -6.16
C GLY A 112 17.94 -5.37 -7.38
N ARG A 113 16.66 -4.99 -7.25
CA ARG A 113 15.70 -4.91 -8.35
C ARG A 113 14.76 -3.73 -8.22
N GLU A 114 14.08 -3.40 -9.32
CA GLU A 114 13.07 -2.35 -9.33
C GLU A 114 11.70 -2.93 -9.00
N HIS A 115 11.01 -2.31 -8.04
CA HIS A 115 9.70 -2.68 -7.55
C HIS A 115 8.69 -1.62 -7.96
N PHE A 116 7.62 -2.02 -8.65
CA PHE A 116 6.58 -1.11 -9.14
C PHE A 116 5.31 -1.25 -8.30
N ALA A 117 4.64 -0.11 -8.07
CA ALA A 117 3.31 -0.08 -7.50
C ALA A 117 2.44 0.96 -8.19
N ASP A 118 1.20 0.57 -8.45
CA ASP A 118 0.12 1.45 -8.93
C ASP A 118 -0.29 2.40 -7.79
N LEU A 119 -0.35 3.70 -8.06
CA LEU A 119 -0.86 4.69 -7.12
C LEU A 119 -2.38 4.76 -7.22
N LEU A 120 -3.08 4.31 -6.18
CA LEU A 120 -4.53 4.25 -6.13
C LEU A 120 -5.07 5.21 -5.07
N PHE A 121 -5.83 6.21 -5.50
CA PHE A 121 -6.53 7.08 -4.57
C PHE A 121 -7.82 6.45 -4.08
N THR A 122 -8.06 6.61 -2.79
CA THR A 122 -9.35 6.29 -2.18
C THR A 122 -10.33 7.44 -2.37
N LYS A 123 -11.58 7.20 -1.97
CA LYS A 123 -12.62 8.24 -1.87
C LYS A 123 -12.25 9.33 -0.86
N ASP A 124 -11.50 8.99 0.19
CA ASP A 124 -11.02 9.95 1.17
C ASP A 124 -9.68 10.57 0.72
N PRO A 125 -9.57 11.90 0.54
CA PRO A 125 -8.29 12.54 0.20
C PRO A 125 -7.16 12.25 1.19
N LYS A 126 -7.48 11.84 2.41
CA LYS A 126 -6.54 11.54 3.49
C LYS A 126 -5.99 10.12 3.48
N THR A 127 -6.38 9.29 2.50
CA THR A 127 -5.83 7.94 2.37
C THR A 127 -5.57 7.57 0.91
N PHE A 128 -4.57 6.70 0.71
CA PHE A 128 -4.26 6.13 -0.60
C PHE A 128 -3.71 4.72 -0.44
N MET A 129 -3.66 3.99 -1.54
CA MET A 129 -3.13 2.63 -1.60
C MET A 129 -2.03 2.54 -2.65
N LEU A 130 -1.10 1.62 -2.43
CA LEU A 130 -0.17 1.17 -3.46
C LEU A 130 -0.47 -0.29 -3.75
N ALA A 131 -0.79 -0.58 -5.02
CA ALA A 131 -1.06 -1.94 -5.45
C ALA A 131 0.14 -2.50 -6.21
N ASN A 132 0.75 -3.54 -5.68
CA ASN A 132 1.88 -4.21 -6.30
C ASN A 132 1.38 -5.30 -7.23
N ALA A 133 1.96 -5.36 -8.44
CA ALA A 133 1.79 -6.47 -9.38
C ALA A 133 0.32 -6.94 -9.55
N ARG A 134 -0.64 -6.01 -9.72
CA ARG A 134 -2.09 -6.31 -9.69
C ARG A 134 -2.54 -7.43 -10.63
N THR A 135 -1.89 -7.53 -11.79
CA THR A 135 -2.21 -8.52 -12.83
C THR A 135 -1.44 -9.83 -12.65
N ASP A 136 -0.44 -9.85 -11.76
CA ASP A 136 0.32 -11.05 -11.42
C ASP A 136 -0.31 -11.71 -10.19
N GLU A 137 -1.12 -12.74 -10.45
CA GLU A 137 -1.81 -13.49 -9.41
C GLU A 137 -0.91 -14.08 -8.32
N GLN A 138 0.38 -14.27 -8.58
CA GLN A 138 1.33 -14.81 -7.60
C GLN A 138 1.99 -13.71 -6.76
N ASN A 139 2.09 -12.50 -7.29
CA ASN A 139 2.83 -11.40 -6.65
C ASN A 139 1.95 -10.23 -6.22
N LYS A 140 0.65 -10.26 -6.52
CA LYS A 140 -0.25 -9.15 -6.20
C LYS A 140 -0.33 -8.88 -4.70
N GLY A 141 -0.56 -7.62 -4.37
CA GLY A 141 -0.89 -7.19 -3.03
C GLY A 141 -1.15 -5.70 -2.96
N LEU A 142 -1.48 -5.25 -1.75
CA LEU A 142 -1.93 -3.90 -1.51
C LEU A 142 -1.39 -3.43 -0.17
N SER A 143 -0.79 -2.25 -0.17
CA SER A 143 -0.48 -1.49 1.05
C SER A 143 -1.37 -0.26 1.15
N PHE A 144 -1.67 0.14 2.38
CA PHE A 144 -2.58 1.24 2.69
C PHE A 144 -1.91 2.29 3.58
N TYR A 145 -2.18 3.55 3.25
CA TYR A 145 -1.55 4.71 3.84
C TYR A 145 -2.57 5.78 4.17
N ALA A 146 -2.33 6.49 5.27
CA ALA A 146 -3.19 7.57 5.73
C ALA A 146 -2.40 8.76 6.29
N ASP A 147 -3.02 9.93 6.32
CA ASP A 147 -2.43 11.15 6.89
C ASP A 147 -2.28 11.08 8.43
N LYS A 148 -3.00 10.15 9.06
CA LYS A 148 -3.00 9.85 10.49
C LYS A 148 -2.98 8.34 10.72
N PRO A 149 -2.44 7.89 11.86
CA PRO A 149 -2.42 6.47 12.21
C PRO A 149 -3.80 5.94 12.61
N GLU A 150 -4.70 6.78 13.13
CA GLU A 150 -6.08 6.39 13.44
C GLU A 150 -7.01 6.51 12.23
N LEU A 151 -7.75 5.43 11.95
CA LEU A 151 -8.64 5.35 10.80
C LEU A 151 -10.12 5.39 11.17
N THR A 152 -10.92 5.97 10.28
CA THR A 152 -12.38 5.83 10.36
C THR A 152 -12.83 4.44 9.89
N GLN A 153 -14.07 4.09 10.22
CA GLN A 153 -14.66 2.83 9.76
C GLN A 153 -14.78 2.78 8.23
N GLU A 154 -15.05 3.90 7.59
CA GLU A 154 -15.16 4.02 6.14
C GLU A 154 -13.81 3.82 5.45
N GLN A 155 -12.74 4.43 5.97
CA GLN A 155 -11.38 4.25 5.47
C GLN A 155 -10.93 2.78 5.59
N MET A 156 -11.18 2.16 6.76
CA MET A 156 -10.90 0.74 6.98
C MET A 156 -11.69 -0.17 6.05
N LYS A 157 -12.97 0.12 5.84
CA LYS A 157 -13.83 -0.64 4.94
C LYS A 157 -13.31 -0.59 3.49
N GLU A 158 -12.91 0.59 3.01
CA GLU A 158 -12.36 0.74 1.66
C GLU A 158 -11.07 -0.06 1.49
N PHE A 159 -10.18 -0.07 2.49
CA PHE A 159 -8.99 -0.93 2.49
C PHE A 159 -9.32 -2.42 2.45
N HIS A 160 -10.25 -2.87 3.29
CA HIS A 160 -10.71 -4.26 3.30
C HIS A 160 -11.35 -4.69 1.97
N GLU A 161 -12.12 -3.80 1.34
CA GLU A 161 -12.69 -4.04 0.02
C GLU A 161 -11.59 -4.17 -1.04
N GLY A 162 -10.55 -3.33 -0.99
CA GLY A 162 -9.37 -3.43 -1.85
C GLY A 162 -8.61 -4.75 -1.69
N ILE A 163 -8.43 -5.23 -0.45
CA ILE A 163 -7.76 -6.52 -0.17
C ILE A 163 -8.59 -7.71 -0.69
N SER A 164 -9.88 -7.74 -0.34
CA SER A 164 -10.79 -8.78 -0.82
C SER A 164 -10.93 -8.76 -2.34
N CYS A 165 -10.81 -7.59 -2.94
CA CYS A 165 -10.80 -7.43 -4.38
C CYS A 165 -9.62 -8.16 -5.05
N LEU A 166 -8.44 -8.12 -4.42
CA LEU A 166 -7.30 -8.91 -4.87
C LEU A 166 -7.45 -10.41 -4.56
N GLY A 167 -8.57 -10.88 -4.01
CA GLY A 167 -8.74 -12.28 -3.62
C GLY A 167 -7.73 -12.71 -2.56
N ILE A 168 -7.36 -11.78 -1.67
CA ILE A 168 -6.55 -12.02 -0.47
C ILE A 168 -7.51 -11.96 0.73
N ASP A 169 -7.36 -12.87 1.68
CA ASP A 169 -8.23 -12.90 2.85
C ASP A 169 -7.89 -11.74 3.81
N LYS A 170 -8.91 -11.13 4.41
CA LYS A 170 -8.70 -9.99 5.33
C LYS A 170 -7.89 -10.37 6.56
N SER A 171 -7.93 -11.64 6.97
CA SER A 171 -7.12 -12.15 8.08
C SER A 171 -5.62 -12.21 7.77
N GLU A 172 -5.25 -12.11 6.49
CA GLU A 172 -3.85 -12.04 6.04
C GLU A 172 -3.28 -10.62 6.12
N ILE A 173 -4.09 -9.61 6.47
CA ILE A 173 -3.62 -8.23 6.60
C ILE A 173 -2.72 -8.10 7.82
N MET A 174 -1.50 -7.59 7.58
CA MET A 174 -0.60 -7.12 8.63
C MET A 174 -0.88 -5.65 8.90
N TYR A 175 -1.23 -5.33 10.15
CA TYR A 175 -1.40 -3.97 10.63
C TYR A 175 -0.17 -3.50 11.39
N THR A 176 0.17 -2.22 11.24
CA THR A 176 1.07 -1.53 12.15
C THR A 176 0.35 -1.14 13.43
N ASP A 177 1.14 -0.83 14.44
CA ASP A 177 0.71 -0.38 15.76
C ASP A 177 1.50 0.87 16.12
N GLU A 178 0.89 2.04 15.93
CA GLU A 178 1.55 3.33 16.18
C GLU A 178 2.02 3.47 17.64
N GLN A 179 1.42 2.75 18.59
CA GLN A 179 1.89 2.76 19.98
C GLN A 179 3.31 2.19 20.13
N LYS A 180 3.77 1.41 19.14
CA LYS A 180 5.13 0.88 19.06
C LYS A 180 6.08 1.79 18.31
N ASN A 181 5.66 2.97 17.84
CA ASN A 181 6.53 3.89 17.13
C ASN A 181 7.65 4.42 18.04
N LEU A 182 8.90 4.18 17.64
CA LEU A 182 10.10 4.66 18.34
C LEU A 182 10.83 5.77 17.57
N CYS A 183 10.30 6.20 16.43
CA CYS A 183 10.98 7.14 15.53
C CYS A 183 10.71 8.62 15.80
N GLY A 184 9.77 8.96 16.69
CA GLY A 184 9.45 10.35 17.04
C GLY A 184 10.65 11.21 17.46
N PRO A 185 11.56 10.74 18.34
CA PRO A 185 12.75 11.50 18.71
C PRO A 185 13.69 11.80 17.53
N LEU A 186 13.90 10.82 16.65
CA LEU A 186 14.78 10.97 15.49
C LEU A 186 14.18 11.92 14.44
N GLU A 187 12.88 11.81 14.18
CA GLU A 187 12.15 12.75 13.34
C GLU A 187 12.31 14.19 13.83
N LYS A 188 12.10 14.41 15.14
CA LYS A 188 12.22 15.74 15.74
C LYS A 188 13.63 16.31 15.58
N GLN A 189 14.67 15.49 15.79
CA GLN A 189 16.05 15.89 15.57
C GLN A 189 16.26 16.34 14.11
N HIS A 190 15.83 15.53 13.13
CA HIS A 190 15.97 15.88 11.72
C HIS A 190 15.18 17.13 11.33
N GLU A 191 14.03 17.40 11.95
CA GLU A 191 13.28 18.64 11.75
C GLU A 191 14.04 19.87 12.25
N GLU A 192 14.68 19.78 13.42
CA GLU A 192 15.49 20.85 13.99
C GLU A 192 16.74 21.14 13.15
N GLU A 193 17.41 20.10 12.65
CA GLU A 193 18.57 20.22 11.75
C GLU A 193 18.19 20.95 10.45
N ARG A 194 17.10 20.52 9.79
CA ARG A 194 16.62 21.18 8.55
C ARG A 194 16.23 22.64 8.75
N LYS A 195 15.66 23.00 9.90
CA LYS A 195 15.32 24.40 10.21
C LYS A 195 16.58 25.26 10.33
N LYS A 196 17.62 24.74 11.00
CA LYS A 196 18.91 25.45 11.14
C LYS A 196 19.62 25.63 9.80
N GLU A 197 19.59 24.62 8.93
CA GLU A 197 20.16 24.72 7.57
C GLU A 197 19.47 25.81 6.73
N ASN A 198 18.14 25.93 6.86
CA ASN A 198 17.36 26.94 6.13
C ASN A 198 17.51 28.37 6.70
N GLU A 199 17.76 28.52 8.00
CA GLU A 199 18.00 29.83 8.64
C GLU A 199 19.44 30.34 8.43
N GLY A 200 20.38 29.45 8.12
CA GLY A 200 21.78 29.77 7.85
C GLY A 200 22.12 30.02 6.38
N SER A 201 21.15 29.91 5.47
CA SER A 201 21.29 30.14 4.02
C SER A 201 20.61 31.43 3.58
#